data_AF-A0A9E5TM62-F1
#
_entry.id   AF-A0A9E5TM62-F1
#
_cell.length_a   1.000
_cell.length_b   1.000
_cell.length_c   1.000
_cell.angle_alpha   90.00
_cell.angle_beta   90.00
_cell.angle_gamma   90.00
#
_symmetry.space_group_name_H-M   'P 1'
#
loop_
_entity.id
_entity.type
_entity.pdbx_description
1 polymer ?
#
loop_
_entity_poly.entity_id
_entity_poly.type
_entity_poly.pdbx_seq_one_letter_code
_entity_poly.pdbx_strand_id
1 'polypeptide(L)'
;VRWSHAERGPMKLIHWLLSLGSRDLSPEAVAFDKKAVYTITLIGIPSAFLLHGYVGFIFGSVKANPWWSSVLMPIVFLFSAIVSGIALVLLLYYLATMIRRREPDMACLNKLAEFLLYALIIDLSLETLDFIHRLYESEESIEILSELILSKLFLSLTIVQILLGTIGPMVLLA
;
A
#
# COMPACT_ATOMS: atom_id res chain seq x y z
N VAL A 1 25.48 10.11 7.85
CA VAL A 1 26.95 10.02 7.90
C VAL A 1 27.67 11.08 7.07
N ARG A 2 27.46 11.19 5.74
CA ARG A 2 28.19 12.21 4.94
C ARG A 2 27.85 13.67 5.34
N TRP A 3 26.58 13.97 5.62
CA TRP A 3 26.17 15.31 6.08
C TRP A 3 26.70 15.66 7.49
N SER A 4 26.82 14.69 8.40
CA SER A 4 27.42 14.93 9.72
C SER A 4 28.93 15.23 9.68
N HIS A 5 29.61 14.85 8.59
CA HIS A 5 31.00 15.24 8.33
C HIS A 5 31.13 16.63 7.69
N ALA A 6 30.18 17.02 6.84
CA ALA A 6 30.24 18.26 6.06
C ALA A 6 29.72 19.51 6.82
N GLU A 7 28.75 19.32 7.73
CA GLU A 7 28.08 20.44 8.39
C GLU A 7 28.80 20.97 9.63
N ARG A 8 28.55 22.24 9.94
CA ARG A 8 29.11 22.95 11.11
C ARG A 8 27.98 23.44 12.03
N GLY A 9 28.31 23.65 13.30
CA GLY A 9 27.37 24.17 14.30
C GLY A 9 26.29 23.16 14.73
N PRO A 10 25.07 23.61 15.11
CA PRO A 10 24.04 22.75 15.71
C PRO A 10 23.55 21.63 14.77
N MET A 11 23.56 21.85 13.46
CA MET A 11 23.12 20.84 12.49
C MET A 11 24.05 19.62 12.44
N LYS A 12 25.34 19.79 12.77
CA LYS A 12 26.28 18.67 12.94
C LYS A 12 25.86 17.73 14.06
N LEU A 13 25.40 18.28 15.19
CA LEU A 13 24.94 17.50 16.33
C LEU A 13 23.67 16.71 15.98
N ILE A 14 22.72 17.35 15.29
CA ILE A 14 21.49 16.71 14.82
C ILE A 14 21.81 15.54 13.88
N HIS A 15 22.61 15.78 12.84
CA HIS A 15 22.95 14.71 11.89
C HIS A 15 23.82 13.61 12.51
N TRP A 16 24.62 13.92 13.54
CA TRP A 16 25.38 12.92 14.29
C TRP A 16 24.47 12.05 15.16
N LEU A 17 23.47 12.63 15.82
CA LEU A 17 22.44 11.91 16.56
C LEU A 17 21.59 11.03 15.63
N LEU A 18 21.16 11.56 14.48
CA LEU A 18 20.40 10.80 13.48
C LEU A 18 21.21 9.66 12.86
N SER A 19 22.53 9.81 12.77
CA SER A 19 23.42 8.70 12.37
C SER A 19 23.79 7.77 13.53
N LEU A 20 23.16 7.90 14.70
CA LEU A 20 23.46 7.12 15.91
C LEU A 20 24.95 7.13 16.29
N GLY A 21 25.61 8.26 16.03
CA GLY A 21 27.04 8.41 16.23
C GLY A 21 27.95 7.76 15.18
N SER A 22 27.39 7.02 14.21
CA SER A 22 28.15 6.36 13.16
C SER A 22 28.80 7.36 12.20
N ARG A 23 30.12 7.19 12.02
CA ARG A 23 30.95 7.96 11.08
C ARG A 23 31.70 7.09 10.08
N ASP A 24 31.61 5.78 10.25
CA ASP A 24 32.36 4.83 9.47
C ASP A 24 31.72 4.65 8.09
N LEU A 25 32.55 4.76 7.06
CA LEU A 25 32.20 4.54 5.67
C LEU A 25 33.14 3.50 5.05
N SER A 26 33.83 2.72 5.89
CA SER A 26 34.67 1.61 5.48
C SER A 26 33.88 0.59 4.64
N PRO A 27 34.52 -0.07 3.66
CA PRO A 27 33.88 -1.14 2.89
C PRO A 27 33.26 -2.21 3.79
N GLU A 28 33.88 -2.52 4.92
CA GLU A 28 33.42 -3.50 5.91
C GLU A 28 32.12 -3.05 6.58
N ALA A 29 32.02 -1.78 7.01
CA ALA A 29 30.79 -1.23 7.58
C ALA A 29 29.64 -1.24 6.57
N VAL A 30 29.90 -0.86 5.32
CA VAL A 30 28.89 -0.89 4.25
C VAL A 30 28.44 -2.32 3.95
N ALA A 31 29.34 -3.31 4.00
CA ALA A 31 29.00 -4.71 3.82
C ALA A 31 28.11 -5.24 4.98
N PHE A 32 28.42 -4.83 6.22
CA PHE A 32 27.58 -5.13 7.37
C PHE A 32 26.17 -4.53 7.21
N ASP A 33 26.06 -3.24 6.86
CA ASP A 33 24.77 -2.56 6.66
C ASP A 33 23.93 -3.26 5.59
N LYS A 34 24.54 -3.67 4.47
CA LYS A 34 23.85 -4.43 3.42
C LYS A 34 23.29 -5.77 3.94
N LYS A 35 24.08 -6.50 4.73
CA LYS A 35 23.64 -7.77 5.33
C LYS A 35 22.52 -7.56 6.35
N ALA A 36 22.61 -6.49 7.16
CA ALA A 36 21.59 -6.13 8.11
C ALA A 36 20.27 -5.77 7.41
N VAL A 37 20.32 -4.90 6.39
CA VAL A 37 19.15 -4.53 5.56
C VAL A 37 18.52 -5.77 4.95
N TYR A 38 19.32 -6.67 4.35
CA TYR A 38 18.80 -7.92 3.78
C TYR A 38 18.07 -8.77 4.82
N THR A 39 18.64 -8.92 6.02
CA THR A 39 18.05 -9.71 7.11
C THR A 39 16.74 -9.08 7.59
N ILE A 40 16.72 -7.75 7.76
CA ILE A 40 15.51 -7.00 8.15
C ILE A 40 14.43 -7.15 7.08
N THR A 41 14.77 -7.03 5.79
CA THR A 41 13.83 -7.22 4.69
C THR A 41 13.27 -8.65 4.64
N LEU A 42 14.12 -9.66 4.86
CA LEU A 42 13.73 -11.07 4.87
C LEU A 42 12.70 -11.39 5.96
N ILE A 43 12.81 -10.74 7.12
CA ILE A 43 11.84 -10.89 8.21
C ILE A 43 10.64 -9.97 7.99
N GLY A 44 10.88 -8.73 7.57
CA GLY A 44 9.90 -7.67 7.45
C GLY A 44 8.83 -7.95 6.40
N ILE A 45 9.19 -8.53 5.25
CA ILE A 45 8.21 -8.88 4.21
C ILE A 45 7.19 -9.90 4.75
N PRO A 46 7.58 -11.11 5.23
CA PRO A 46 6.63 -12.03 5.85
C PRO A 46 5.82 -11.41 7.00
N SER A 47 6.45 -10.62 7.88
CA SER A 47 5.74 -9.96 8.98
C SER A 47 4.68 -8.98 8.49
N ALA A 48 4.94 -8.21 7.42
CA ALA A 48 3.97 -7.30 6.84
C ALA A 48 2.75 -8.04 6.26
N PHE A 49 2.98 -9.14 5.56
CA PHE A 49 1.92 -10.00 5.02
C PHE A 49 1.07 -10.61 6.15
N LEU A 50 1.71 -11.11 7.21
CA LEU A 50 1.01 -11.65 8.37
C LEU A 50 0.18 -10.59 9.10
N LEU A 51 0.72 -9.38 9.29
CA LEU A 51 0.01 -8.31 9.97
C LEU A 51 -1.23 -7.87 9.19
N HIS A 52 -1.11 -7.65 7.88
CA HIS A 52 -2.24 -7.25 7.04
C HIS A 52 -3.26 -8.39 6.88
N GLY A 53 -2.78 -9.62 6.66
CA GLY A 53 -3.62 -10.80 6.59
C GLY A 53 -4.38 -11.05 7.90
N TYR A 54 -3.76 -10.78 9.06
CA TYR A 54 -4.42 -10.88 10.36
C TYR A 54 -5.57 -9.89 10.51
N VAL A 55 -5.37 -8.62 10.12
CA VAL A 55 -6.45 -7.62 10.17
C VAL A 55 -7.60 -8.01 9.23
N GLY A 56 -7.29 -8.44 8.00
CA GLY A 56 -8.32 -8.94 7.08
C GLY A 56 -9.00 -10.22 7.58
N PHE A 57 -8.29 -11.07 8.33
CA PHE A 57 -8.88 -12.25 8.99
C PHE A 57 -9.86 -11.87 10.09
N ILE A 58 -9.53 -10.87 10.92
CA ILE A 58 -10.46 -10.35 11.92
C ILE A 58 -11.76 -9.92 11.23
N PHE A 59 -11.68 -9.05 10.21
CA PHE A 59 -12.87 -8.59 9.50
C PHE A 59 -13.64 -9.72 8.80
N GLY A 60 -12.92 -10.65 8.15
CA GLY A 60 -13.51 -11.83 7.50
C GLY A 60 -14.22 -12.78 8.46
N SER A 61 -13.77 -12.83 9.72
CA SER A 61 -14.34 -13.73 10.74
C SER A 61 -15.60 -13.19 11.43
N VAL A 62 -15.91 -11.89 11.29
CA VAL A 62 -17.07 -11.26 11.94
C VAL A 62 -18.34 -11.54 11.13
N LYS A 63 -18.97 -12.68 11.41
CA LYS A 63 -20.24 -13.11 10.80
C LYS A 63 -21.43 -12.18 11.06
N ALA A 64 -21.31 -11.25 12.02
CA ALA A 64 -22.37 -10.31 12.37
C ALA A 64 -22.65 -9.27 11.26
N ASN A 65 -21.73 -9.09 10.29
CA ASN A 65 -21.97 -8.22 9.16
C ASN A 65 -21.61 -8.92 7.84
N PRO A 66 -22.62 -9.19 6.99
CA PRO A 66 -22.44 -9.93 5.74
C PRO A 66 -21.50 -9.27 4.72
N TRP A 67 -21.26 -7.95 4.80
CA TRP A 67 -20.50 -7.22 3.79
C TRP A 67 -18.99 -7.53 3.79
N TRP A 68 -18.43 -7.76 4.96
CA TRP A 68 -16.99 -7.99 5.20
C TRP A 68 -16.70 -9.39 5.73
N SER A 69 -17.71 -10.16 6.10
CA SER A 69 -17.58 -11.60 6.39
C SER A 69 -17.32 -12.38 5.10
N SER A 70 -16.06 -12.57 4.72
CA SER A 70 -15.64 -13.44 3.60
C SER A 70 -14.28 -14.08 3.86
N VAL A 71 -14.10 -15.28 3.31
CA VAL A 71 -12.83 -16.01 3.28
C VAL A 71 -11.75 -15.31 2.45
N LEU A 72 -12.13 -14.44 1.50
CA LEU A 72 -11.19 -13.68 0.66
C LEU A 72 -10.76 -12.35 1.28
N MET A 73 -11.42 -11.90 2.37
CA MET A 73 -11.13 -10.63 3.04
C MET A 73 -9.63 -10.44 3.40
N PRO A 74 -8.90 -11.45 3.93
CA PRO A 74 -7.46 -11.33 4.17
C PRO A 74 -6.64 -11.01 2.92
N ILE A 75 -7.05 -11.55 1.77
CA ILE A 75 -6.32 -11.40 0.50
C ILE A 75 -6.65 -10.04 -0.11
N VAL A 76 -7.95 -9.69 -0.19
CA VAL A 76 -8.39 -8.38 -0.68
C VAL A 76 -7.74 -7.25 0.13
N PHE A 77 -7.80 -7.33 1.46
CA PHE A 77 -7.23 -6.30 2.33
C PHE A 77 -5.71 -6.12 2.15
N LEU A 78 -4.99 -7.22 1.89
CA LEU A 78 -3.56 -7.18 1.59
C LEU A 78 -3.27 -6.46 0.26
N PHE A 79 -4.02 -6.76 -0.80
CA PHE A 79 -3.84 -6.12 -2.10
C PHE A 79 -4.24 -4.64 -2.07
N SER A 80 -5.31 -4.29 -1.37
CA SER A 80 -5.69 -2.88 -1.17
C SER A 80 -4.61 -2.09 -0.41
N ALA A 81 -3.89 -2.72 0.53
CA ALA A 81 -2.75 -2.11 1.20
C ALA A 81 -1.55 -1.91 0.24
N ILE A 82 -1.32 -2.83 -0.69
CA ILE A 82 -0.27 -2.69 -1.72
C ILE A 82 -0.61 -1.54 -2.68
N VAL A 83 -1.83 -1.49 -3.20
CA VAL A 83 -2.31 -0.44 -4.11
C VAL A 83 -2.17 0.93 -3.47
N SER A 84 -2.71 1.12 -2.26
CA SER A 84 -2.64 2.39 -1.53
C SER A 84 -1.20 2.76 -1.17
N GLY A 85 -0.36 1.79 -0.81
CA GLY A 85 1.05 2.00 -0.53
C GLY A 85 1.84 2.52 -1.74
N ILE A 86 1.69 1.88 -2.91
CA ILE A 86 2.38 2.32 -4.14
C ILE A 86 1.87 3.70 -4.57
N ALA A 87 0.54 3.93 -4.53
CA ALA A 87 -0.04 5.23 -4.86
C ALA A 87 0.49 6.36 -3.96
N LEU A 88 0.62 6.10 -2.66
CA LEU A 88 1.19 7.06 -1.72
C LEU A 88 2.67 7.32 -2.00
N VAL A 89 3.47 6.30 -2.30
CA VAL A 89 4.88 6.46 -2.66
C VAL A 89 5.05 7.29 -3.93
N LEU A 90 4.23 7.03 -4.96
CA LEU A 90 4.23 7.80 -6.20
C LEU A 90 3.91 9.28 -5.93
N LEU A 91 2.84 9.54 -5.17
CA LEU A 91 2.45 10.90 -4.78
C LEU A 91 3.56 11.60 -3.98
N LEU A 92 4.10 10.94 -2.96
CA LEU A 92 5.17 11.51 -2.13
C LEU A 92 6.44 11.79 -2.92
N TYR A 93 6.80 10.91 -3.87
CA TYR A 93 7.95 11.13 -4.75
C TYR A 93 7.75 12.38 -5.62
N TYR A 94 6.57 12.53 -6.23
CA TYR A 94 6.24 13.70 -7.03
C TYR A 94 6.21 14.99 -6.20
N LEU A 95 5.56 14.97 -5.03
CA LEU A 95 5.52 16.12 -4.13
C LEU A 95 6.92 16.49 -3.62
N ALA A 96 7.74 15.50 -3.24
CA ALA A 96 9.08 15.74 -2.75
C ALA A 96 10.02 16.32 -3.81
N THR A 97 9.91 15.87 -5.07
CA THR A 97 10.68 16.42 -6.20
C THR A 97 10.26 17.84 -6.53
N MET A 98 8.95 18.11 -6.53
CA MET A 98 8.39 19.45 -6.69
C MET A 98 8.84 20.43 -5.59
N ILE A 99 8.76 20.04 -4.32
CA ILE A 99 9.23 20.86 -3.18
C ILE A 99 10.73 21.14 -3.30
N ARG A 100 11.51 20.15 -3.75
CA ARG A 100 12.96 20.30 -3.98
C ARG A 100 13.31 21.02 -5.28
N ARG A 101 12.31 21.43 -6.08
CA ARG A 101 12.46 22.05 -7.40
C ARG A 101 13.42 21.26 -8.30
N ARG A 102 13.31 19.94 -8.27
CA ARG A 102 14.04 19.04 -9.15
C ARG A 102 13.09 18.44 -10.16
N GLU A 103 13.61 18.16 -11.35
CA GLU A 103 12.86 17.41 -12.35
C GLU A 103 12.67 15.97 -11.86
N PRO A 104 11.43 15.46 -11.85
CA PRO A 104 11.18 14.08 -11.48
C PRO A 104 11.77 13.13 -12.54
N ASP A 105 12.33 12.01 -12.08
CA ASP A 105 12.78 10.96 -12.98
C ASP A 105 11.55 10.22 -13.54
N MET A 106 11.22 10.52 -14.80
CA MET A 106 10.07 9.94 -15.48
C MET A 106 10.19 8.42 -15.64
N ALA A 107 11.40 7.86 -15.71
CA ALA A 107 11.57 6.40 -15.79
C ALA A 107 11.15 5.72 -14.47
N CYS A 108 11.50 6.33 -13.34
CA CYS A 108 11.08 5.88 -12.02
C CYS A 108 9.57 6.00 -11.82
N LEU A 109 9.00 7.16 -12.17
CA LEU A 109 7.56 7.40 -12.10
C LEU A 109 6.77 6.41 -12.96
N ASN A 110 7.18 6.19 -14.20
CA ASN A 110 6.51 5.26 -15.10
C ASN A 110 6.55 3.82 -14.56
N LYS A 111 7.66 3.41 -13.93
CA LYS A 111 7.75 2.07 -13.32
C LYS A 111 6.87 1.94 -12.08
N LEU A 112 6.77 2.97 -11.25
CA LEU A 112 5.84 2.98 -10.11
C LEU A 112 4.38 2.95 -10.57
N ALA A 113 4.06 3.70 -11.63
CA ALA A 113 2.74 3.71 -12.26
C ALA A 113 2.36 2.33 -12.84
N GLU A 114 3.30 1.65 -13.51
CA GLU A 114 3.11 0.30 -14.04
C GLU A 114 2.85 -0.72 -12.92
N PHE A 115 3.62 -0.68 -11.83
CA PHE A 115 3.37 -1.54 -10.67
C PHE A 115 2.02 -1.25 -10.00
N LEU A 116 1.64 0.03 -9.90
CA LEU A 116 0.33 0.43 -9.37
C LEU A 116 -0.80 -0.10 -10.25
N LEU A 117 -0.68 0.01 -11.58
CA LEU A 117 -1.68 -0.49 -12.52
C LEU A 117 -1.83 -2.01 -12.41
N TYR A 118 -0.73 -2.77 -12.33
CA TYR A 118 -0.79 -4.22 -12.14
C TYR A 118 -1.43 -4.60 -10.80
N ALA A 119 -1.10 -3.90 -9.72
CA ALA A 119 -1.72 -4.13 -8.42
C ALA A 119 -3.23 -3.82 -8.45
N LEU A 120 -3.65 -2.73 -9.10
CA LEU A 120 -5.06 -2.35 -9.27
C LEU A 120 -5.85 -3.39 -10.05
N ILE A 121 -5.28 -3.93 -11.14
CA ILE A 121 -5.95 -4.98 -11.93
C ILE A 121 -6.18 -6.23 -11.07
N ILE A 122 -5.18 -6.64 -10.28
CA ILE A 122 -5.29 -7.81 -9.40
C ILE A 122 -6.31 -7.55 -8.29
N ASP A 123 -6.25 -6.39 -7.63
CA ASP A 123 -7.16 -5.99 -6.55
C ASP A 123 -8.62 -5.95 -7.05
N LEU A 124 -8.88 -5.29 -8.18
CA LEU A 124 -10.20 -5.25 -8.81
C LEU A 124 -10.71 -6.65 -9.19
N SER A 125 -9.82 -7.51 -9.68
CA SER A 125 -10.20 -8.90 -10.04
C SER A 125 -10.61 -9.69 -8.80
N LEU A 126 -9.86 -9.56 -7.70
CA LEU A 126 -10.15 -10.23 -6.43
C LEU A 126 -11.43 -9.70 -5.77
N GLU A 127 -11.62 -8.38 -5.77
CA GLU A 127 -12.83 -7.74 -5.24
C GLU A 127 -14.07 -8.14 -6.04
N THR A 128 -13.96 -8.17 -7.38
CA THR A 128 -15.05 -8.65 -8.25
C THR A 128 -15.37 -10.12 -8.00
N LEU A 129 -14.35 -10.96 -7.79
CA LEU A 129 -14.54 -12.38 -7.48
C LEU A 129 -15.21 -12.55 -6.11
N ASP A 130 -14.78 -11.80 -5.10
CA ASP A 130 -15.40 -11.79 -3.77
C ASP A 130 -16.89 -11.36 -3.86
N PHE A 131 -17.18 -10.33 -4.64
CA PHE A 131 -18.53 -9.87 -4.88
C PHE A 131 -19.42 -10.93 -5.55
N ILE A 132 -18.92 -11.57 -6.63
CA ILE A 132 -19.64 -12.66 -7.32
C ILE A 132 -19.88 -13.85 -6.38
N HIS A 133 -18.87 -14.23 -5.60
CA HIS A 133 -18.99 -15.35 -4.66
C HIS A 133 -20.06 -15.08 -3.60
N ARG A 134 -20.10 -13.86 -3.04
CA ARG A 134 -21.14 -13.45 -2.08
C ARG A 134 -22.54 -13.47 -2.69
N LEU A 135 -22.70 -12.98 -3.92
CA LEU A 135 -23.98 -13.03 -4.61
C LEU A 135 -24.47 -14.47 -4.75
N TYR A 136 -23.57 -15.39 -5.08
CA TYR A 136 -23.88 -16.81 -5.22
C TYR A 136 -24.19 -17.50 -3.88
N GLU A 137 -23.45 -17.22 -2.81
CA GLU A 137 -23.72 -17.81 -1.48
C GLU A 137 -25.00 -17.27 -0.83
N SER A 138 -25.47 -16.09 -1.27
CA SER A 138 -26.59 -15.38 -0.65
C SER A 138 -28.00 -15.82 -1.08
N GLU A 139 -28.19 -17.02 -1.64
CA GLU A 139 -29.49 -17.46 -2.23
C GLU A 139 -30.73 -17.32 -1.31
N GLU A 140 -30.59 -17.19 0.01
CA GLU A 140 -31.72 -16.93 0.93
C GLU A 140 -31.92 -15.44 1.33
N SER A 141 -31.07 -14.49 0.88
CA SER A 141 -31.06 -13.09 1.36
C SER A 141 -30.71 -12.03 0.29
N ILE A 142 -30.91 -12.35 -0.99
CA ILE A 142 -30.59 -11.49 -2.15
C ILE A 142 -31.29 -10.11 -2.07
N GLU A 143 -32.54 -10.06 -1.56
CA GLU A 143 -33.27 -8.79 -1.40
C GLU A 143 -32.57 -7.84 -0.42
N ILE A 144 -32.11 -8.34 0.74
CA ILE A 144 -31.49 -7.51 1.79
C ILE A 144 -30.13 -6.95 1.32
N LEU A 145 -29.33 -7.74 0.60
CA LEU A 145 -28.02 -7.30 0.11
C LEU A 145 -28.17 -6.25 -1.01
N SER A 146 -29.13 -6.46 -1.93
CA SER A 146 -29.41 -5.51 -3.01
C SER A 146 -29.92 -4.17 -2.48
N GLU A 147 -30.78 -4.17 -1.47
CA GLU A 147 -31.32 -2.96 -0.84
C GLU A 147 -30.23 -2.19 -0.07
N LEU A 148 -29.28 -2.89 0.56
CA LEU A 148 -28.14 -2.26 1.26
C LEU A 148 -27.18 -1.54 0.30
N ILE A 149 -26.87 -2.18 -0.84
CA ILE A 149 -25.94 -1.66 -1.86
C ILE A 149 -26.58 -0.47 -2.59
N LEU A 150 -27.83 -0.59 -3.01
CA LEU A 150 -28.51 0.44 -3.80
C LEU A 150 -28.93 1.66 -2.97
N SER A 151 -29.24 1.51 -1.67
CA SER A 151 -29.75 2.62 -0.85
C SER A 151 -28.69 3.31 0.00
N LYS A 152 -27.81 2.56 0.70
CA LYS A 152 -26.89 3.15 1.69
C LYS A 152 -25.45 3.26 1.20
N LEU A 153 -25.01 2.33 0.36
CA LEU A 153 -23.60 2.20 -0.03
C LEU A 153 -23.30 2.69 -1.45
N PHE A 154 -24.31 3.07 -2.24
CA PHE A 154 -24.11 3.46 -3.64
C PHE A 154 -23.07 4.57 -3.83
N LEU A 155 -23.11 5.62 -2.99
CA LEU A 155 -22.14 6.71 -3.10
C LEU A 155 -20.72 6.25 -2.73
N SER A 156 -20.55 5.58 -1.60
CA SER A 156 -19.23 5.15 -1.12
C SER A 156 -18.63 4.04 -1.97
N LEU A 157 -19.46 3.09 -2.43
CA LEU A 157 -19.01 1.91 -3.15
C LEU A 157 -18.92 2.18 -4.65
N THR A 158 -20.00 2.63 -5.28
CA THR A 158 -20.02 2.78 -6.74
C THR A 158 -19.23 4.00 -7.19
N ILE A 159 -19.44 5.14 -6.53
CA ILE A 159 -18.81 6.41 -6.95
C ILE A 159 -17.40 6.54 -6.38
N VAL A 160 -17.23 6.41 -5.07
CA VAL A 160 -15.92 6.66 -4.45
C VAL A 160 -14.96 5.49 -4.66
N GLN A 161 -15.35 4.26 -4.34
CA GLN A 161 -14.47 3.10 -4.46
C GLN A 161 -14.26 2.71 -5.95
N ILE A 162 -15.33 2.31 -6.64
CA ILE A 162 -15.21 1.75 -8.00
C ILE A 162 -14.80 2.81 -9.02
N LEU A 163 -15.55 3.92 -9.12
CA LEU A 163 -15.29 4.93 -10.16
C LEU A 163 -14.04 5.77 -9.86
N LEU A 164 -13.95 6.39 -8.68
CA LEU A 164 -12.85 7.30 -8.35
C LEU A 164 -11.60 6.59 -7.82
N GLY A 165 -11.75 5.51 -7.07
CA GLY A 165 -10.64 4.79 -6.44
C GLY A 165 -9.97 3.76 -7.35
N THR A 166 -10.74 3.12 -8.24
CA THR A 166 -10.24 2.03 -9.07
C THR A 166 -10.20 2.41 -10.55
N ILE A 167 -11.34 2.70 -11.17
CA ILE A 167 -11.42 2.97 -12.62
C ILE A 167 -10.69 4.26 -13.00
N GLY A 168 -10.85 5.33 -12.23
CA GLY A 168 -10.20 6.62 -12.47
C GLY A 168 -8.67 6.48 -12.56
N PRO A 169 -8.00 5.95 -11.52
CA PRO A 169 -6.57 5.70 -11.55
C PRO A 169 -6.15 4.74 -12.66
N MET A 170 -6.91 3.67 -12.93
CA MET A 170 -6.59 2.75 -14.03
C MET A 170 -6.59 3.45 -15.39
N VAL A 171 -7.59 4.30 -15.68
CA VAL A 171 -7.67 5.04 -16.95
C VAL A 171 -6.59 6.11 -17.05
N LEU A 172 -6.20 6.74 -15.94
CA LEU A 172 -5.15 7.76 -15.92
C LEU A 172 -3.74 7.16 -16.08
N LEU A 173 -3.55 5.89 -15.71
CA LEU A 173 -2.26 5.20 -15.75
C LEU A 173 -2.06 4.34 -17.01
N ALA A 174 -3.12 4.06 -17.77
CA ALA A 174 -3.12 3.29 -19.02
C ALA A 174 -2.70 4.14 -20.23
#